data_AF-K9PNQ6-F1
#
_entry.id   AF-K9PNQ6-F1
#
_cell.length_a   1.000
_cell.length_b   1.000
_cell.length_c   1.000
_cell.angle_alpha   90.00
_cell.angle_beta   90.00
_cell.angle_gamma   90.00
#
_symmetry.space_group_name_H-M   'P 1'
#
loop_
_entity.id
_entity.type
_entity.pdbx_description
1 polymer ?
#
loop_
_entity_poly.entity_id
_entity_poly.type
_entity_poly.pdbx_seq_one_letter_code
_entity_poly.pdbx_strand_id
1 'polypeptide(L)'
;MDKPTPKCPAVFIEKMMPVQVLNEQVNFEHGGNPFKGLHRWYSRKPLSFSRASVLASLLPADITMQEFEYLLGLVPGKEVKLYKTPPNSVQIKKVQDYCEKVWGTRTPTVLDAFAGGGSIPFEAARYGLNVLASDLNPVAVVTMKAAADPQRRIKLMKVDN
;
A
#
# COMPACT_ATOMS: atom_id res chain seq x y z
N MET A 1 26.75 21.82 -15.59
CA MET A 1 25.32 21.78 -15.99
C MET A 1 24.52 21.49 -14.74
N ASP A 2 23.89 22.50 -14.17
CA ASP A 2 22.94 22.30 -13.07
C ASP A 2 21.73 21.55 -13.63
N LYS A 3 21.61 20.27 -13.28
CA LYS A 3 20.34 19.57 -13.50
C LYS A 3 19.34 20.21 -12.54
N PRO A 4 18.19 20.73 -13.01
CA PRO A 4 17.18 21.23 -12.11
C PRO A 4 16.80 20.12 -11.14
N THR A 5 16.82 20.41 -9.84
CA THR A 5 16.40 19.45 -8.81
C THR A 5 15.02 18.94 -9.19
N PRO A 6 14.81 17.61 -9.35
CA PRO A 6 13.52 17.08 -9.71
C PRO A 6 12.51 17.54 -8.64
N LYS A 7 11.47 18.26 -9.09
CA LYS A 7 10.45 18.78 -8.20
C LYS A 7 9.60 17.60 -7.73
N CYS A 8 9.81 17.17 -6.49
CA CYS A 8 8.96 16.17 -5.86
C CYS A 8 7.51 16.68 -5.84
N PRO A 9 6.54 15.92 -6.37
CA PRO A 9 5.14 16.28 -6.25
C PRO A 9 4.74 16.33 -4.77
N ALA A 10 3.94 17.33 -4.38
CA ALA A 10 3.33 17.34 -3.06
C ALA A 10 2.25 16.26 -2.99
N VAL A 11 2.33 15.39 -1.99
CA VAL A 11 1.45 14.22 -1.85
C VAL A 11 0.57 14.30 -0.61
N PHE A 12 -0.53 13.55 -0.61
CA PHE A 12 -1.57 13.63 0.43
C PHE A 12 -1.02 13.45 1.85
N ILE A 13 -0.10 12.50 2.06
CA ILE A 13 0.48 12.22 3.38
C ILE A 13 1.21 13.42 4.01
N GLU A 14 1.69 14.36 3.19
CA GLU A 14 2.38 15.57 3.66
C GLU A 14 1.43 16.61 4.23
N LYS A 15 0.14 16.53 3.90
CA LYS A 15 -0.88 17.48 4.35
C LYS A 15 -1.86 16.91 5.35
N MET A 16 -2.31 15.67 5.14
CA MET A 16 -3.41 15.11 5.91
C MET A 16 -3.44 13.58 5.88
N MET A 17 -4.10 13.00 6.89
CA MET A 17 -4.36 11.57 6.99
C MET A 17 -5.63 11.33 7.82
N PRO A 18 -6.55 10.43 7.43
CA PRO A 18 -7.76 10.14 8.20
C PRO A 18 -7.48 9.25 9.41
N VAL A 19 -6.77 9.76 10.42
CA VAL A 19 -6.27 8.97 11.56
C VAL A 19 -7.39 8.28 12.34
N GLN A 20 -8.52 8.95 12.57
CA GLN A 20 -9.65 8.38 13.31
C GLN A 20 -10.23 7.16 12.59
N VAL A 21 -10.56 7.31 11.31
CA VAL A 21 -11.07 6.23 10.46
C VAL A 21 -10.07 5.08 10.36
N LEU A 22 -8.77 5.38 10.25
CA LEU A 22 -7.74 4.34 10.20
C LEU A 22 -7.63 3.58 11.52
N ASN A 23 -7.73 4.25 12.66
CA ASN A 23 -7.71 3.58 13.96
C ASN A 23 -8.88 2.59 14.09
N GLU A 24 -10.08 2.97 13.63
CA GLU A 24 -11.23 2.05 13.58
C GLU A 24 -10.97 0.86 12.66
N GLN A 25 -10.42 1.10 11.47
CA GLN A 25 -10.10 0.04 10.51
C GLN A 25 -8.99 -0.91 11.01
N VAL A 26 -8.01 -0.40 11.75
CA VAL A 26 -6.98 -1.20 12.42
C VAL A 26 -7.59 -2.04 13.53
N ASN A 27 -8.52 -1.48 14.31
CA ASN A 27 -9.22 -2.22 15.36
C ASN A 27 -10.02 -3.40 14.80
N PHE A 28 -10.65 -3.27 13.63
CA PHE A 28 -11.34 -4.40 12.97
C PHE A 28 -10.40 -5.55 12.55
N GLU A 29 -9.11 -5.27 12.38
CA GLU A 29 -8.11 -6.25 11.96
C GLU A 29 -7.57 -7.09 13.13
N HIS A 30 -7.76 -6.65 14.38
CA HIS A 30 -7.37 -7.39 15.58
C HIS A 30 -8.06 -8.78 15.60
N GLY A 31 -7.32 -9.80 15.12
CA GLY A 31 -7.75 -11.20 15.07
C GLY A 31 -7.94 -11.78 13.66
N GLY A 32 -8.06 -10.96 12.60
CA GLY A 32 -8.54 -11.42 11.29
C GLY A 32 -7.57 -11.35 10.10
N ASN A 33 -6.30 -10.96 10.30
CA ASN A 33 -5.36 -10.79 9.18
C ASN A 33 -5.15 -12.11 8.38
N PRO A 34 -5.39 -12.11 7.05
CA PRO A 34 -5.34 -13.32 6.22
C PRO A 34 -3.96 -13.99 6.17
N PHE A 35 -2.88 -13.26 6.47
CA PHE A 35 -1.51 -13.79 6.47
C PHE A 35 -1.08 -14.36 7.83
N LYS A 36 -1.94 -14.31 8.85
CA LYS A 36 -1.62 -14.75 10.21
C LYS A 36 -1.35 -16.26 10.31
N GLY A 37 -1.92 -17.06 9.41
CA GLY A 37 -1.79 -18.54 9.40
C GLY A 37 -0.46 -19.08 8.86
N LEU A 38 0.35 -18.26 8.19
CA LEU A 38 1.60 -18.70 7.58
C LEU A 38 2.76 -18.74 8.59
N HIS A 39 3.01 -17.60 9.25
CA HIS A 39 4.01 -17.45 10.29
C HIS A 39 3.68 -16.21 11.13
N ARG A 40 3.93 -16.30 12.44
CA ARG A 40 3.77 -15.18 13.36
C ARG A 40 4.93 -14.21 13.20
N TRP A 41 4.71 -13.17 12.39
CA TRP A 41 5.62 -12.03 12.32
C TRP A 41 5.19 -10.95 13.33
N TYR A 42 6.08 -10.56 14.24
CA TYR A 42 5.77 -9.65 15.35
C TYR A 42 5.52 -8.21 14.89
N SER A 43 6.23 -7.77 13.85
CA SER A 43 6.14 -6.41 13.28
C SER A 43 5.23 -6.35 12.04
N ARG A 44 4.12 -7.11 12.00
CA ARG A 44 3.15 -6.96 10.90
C ARG A 44 2.37 -5.66 11.09
N LYS A 45 2.51 -4.75 10.12
CA LYS A 45 1.66 -3.57 10.04
C LYS A 45 0.23 -3.98 9.64
N PRO A 46 -0.81 -3.35 10.21
CA PRO A 46 -2.17 -3.52 9.76
C PRO A 46 -2.31 -3.25 8.26
N LEU A 47 -3.06 -4.09 7.55
CA LEU A 47 -3.29 -3.97 6.11
C LEU A 47 -4.06 -2.69 5.76
N SER A 48 -5.06 -2.32 6.57
CA SER A 48 -5.82 -1.09 6.36
C SER A 48 -4.92 0.16 6.40
N PHE A 49 -4.04 0.23 7.41
CA PHE A 49 -3.06 1.31 7.54
C PHE A 49 -2.04 1.28 6.40
N SER A 50 -1.48 0.10 6.08
CA SER A 50 -0.50 -0.07 5.00
C SER A 50 -1.06 0.38 3.65
N ARG A 51 -2.33 0.08 3.37
CA ARG A 51 -3.05 0.52 2.17
C ARG A 51 -3.14 2.04 2.10
N ALA A 52 -3.56 2.65 3.21
CA ALA A 52 -3.69 4.10 3.30
C ALA A 52 -2.33 4.80 3.13
N SER A 53 -1.25 4.26 3.72
CA SER A 53 0.10 4.78 3.52
C SER A 53 0.53 4.74 2.06
N VAL A 54 0.26 3.63 1.34
CA VAL A 54 0.56 3.53 -0.09
C VAL A 54 -0.20 4.59 -0.87
N LEU A 55 -1.51 4.70 -0.70
CA LEU A 55 -2.31 5.70 -1.41
C LEU A 55 -1.89 7.13 -1.08
N ALA A 56 -1.67 7.42 0.20
CA ALA A 56 -1.30 8.75 0.65
C ALA A 56 0.08 9.20 0.13
N SER A 57 0.97 8.23 -0.16
CA SER A 57 2.26 8.49 -0.80
C SER A 57 2.20 8.68 -2.31
N LEU A 58 1.09 8.33 -2.96
CA LEU A 58 0.94 8.36 -4.42
C LEU A 58 -0.01 9.45 -4.92
N LEU A 59 -1.05 9.74 -4.14
CA LEU A 59 -2.11 10.68 -4.49
C LEU A 59 -1.67 12.13 -4.24
N PRO A 60 -2.15 13.08 -5.08
CA PRO A 60 -1.73 14.47 -4.98
C PRO A 60 -2.26 15.11 -3.68
N ALA A 61 -1.53 16.10 -3.16
CA ALA A 61 -1.84 16.73 -1.88
C ALA A 61 -3.16 17.54 -1.83
N ASP A 62 -3.78 17.81 -2.98
CA ASP A 62 -5.03 18.58 -3.11
C ASP A 62 -6.28 17.69 -3.23
N ILE A 63 -6.12 16.37 -3.19
CA ILE A 63 -7.26 15.44 -3.22
C ILE A 63 -8.13 15.61 -1.97
N THR A 64 -9.45 15.54 -2.14
CA THR A 64 -10.39 15.67 -1.02
C THR A 64 -10.40 14.42 -0.15
N MET A 65 -10.77 14.56 1.12
CA MET A 65 -10.86 13.42 2.04
C MET A 65 -11.86 12.37 1.54
N GLN A 66 -12.99 12.80 0.99
CA GLN A 66 -14.04 11.91 0.47
C GLN A 66 -13.53 11.08 -0.71
N GLU A 67 -12.76 11.70 -1.61
CA GLU A 67 -12.16 11.00 -2.73
C GLU A 67 -11.07 10.02 -2.24
N PHE A 68 -10.24 10.42 -1.27
CA PHE A 68 -9.26 9.54 -0.66
C PHE A 68 -9.90 8.30 0.00
N GLU A 69 -10.94 8.50 0.82
CA GLU A 69 -11.69 7.42 1.48
C GLU A 69 -12.36 6.48 0.46
N TYR A 70 -12.92 7.04 -0.62
CA TYR A 70 -13.47 6.26 -1.71
C TYR A 70 -12.40 5.39 -2.39
N LEU A 71 -11.22 5.95 -2.70
CA LEU A 71 -10.11 5.21 -3.33
C LEU A 71 -9.51 4.15 -2.38
N LEU A 72 -9.56 4.40 -1.07
CA LEU A 72 -9.15 3.46 -0.03
C LEU A 72 -10.06 2.22 0.03
N GLY A 73 -11.32 2.37 -0.37
CA GLY A 73 -12.33 1.30 -0.40
C GLY A 73 -13.47 1.51 0.59
N LEU A 74 -13.56 2.67 1.24
CA LEU A 74 -14.65 3.00 2.16
C LEU A 74 -15.89 3.45 1.39
N VAL A 75 -17.06 3.20 1.97
CA VAL A 75 -18.35 3.59 1.40
C VAL A 75 -19.15 4.30 2.50
N PRO A 76 -19.62 5.54 2.26
CA PRO A 76 -20.43 6.26 3.23
C PRO A 76 -21.64 5.44 3.69
N GLY A 77 -21.86 5.39 5.01
CA GLY A 77 -23.01 4.69 5.60
C GLY A 77 -22.92 3.16 5.63
N LYS A 78 -21.78 2.56 5.27
CA LYS A 78 -21.58 1.10 5.30
C LYS A 78 -20.35 0.73 6.11
N GLU A 79 -20.49 -0.24 7.02
CA GLU A 79 -19.33 -0.85 7.69
C GLU A 79 -18.54 -1.67 6.67
N VAL A 80 -17.32 -1.21 6.36
CA VAL A 80 -16.37 -1.92 5.49
C VAL A 80 -15.16 -2.31 6.32
N LYS A 81 -14.67 -3.54 6.12
CA LYS A 81 -13.43 -4.05 6.74
C LYS A 81 -12.35 -4.13 5.68
N LEU A 82 -11.52 -3.09 5.59
CA LEU A 82 -10.55 -2.94 4.49
C LEU A 82 -9.58 -4.12 4.36
N TYR A 83 -9.20 -4.75 5.47
CA TYR A 83 -8.30 -5.91 5.44
C TYR A 83 -8.91 -7.15 4.72
N LYS A 84 -10.25 -7.25 4.65
CA LYS A 84 -10.99 -8.29 3.92
C LYS A 84 -11.46 -7.85 2.54
N THR A 85 -11.68 -6.55 2.35
CA THR A 85 -12.25 -6.00 1.11
C THR A 85 -11.14 -5.35 0.27
N PRO A 86 -10.66 -6.00 -0.79
CA PRO A 86 -9.72 -5.36 -1.72
C PRO A 86 -10.42 -4.25 -2.54
N PRO A 87 -9.65 -3.28 -3.08
CA PRO A 87 -10.21 -2.26 -3.97
C PRO A 87 -10.79 -2.89 -5.23
N ASN A 88 -11.87 -2.31 -5.74
CA ASN A 88 -12.49 -2.76 -6.99
C ASN A 88 -11.76 -2.21 -8.23
N SER A 89 -12.07 -2.75 -9.41
CA SER A 89 -11.40 -2.36 -10.68
C SER A 89 -11.55 -0.87 -11.02
N VAL A 90 -12.67 -0.25 -10.63
CA VAL A 90 -12.94 1.19 -10.88
C VAL A 90 -12.02 2.05 -10.00
N GLN A 91 -11.92 1.75 -8.72
CA GLN A 91 -10.99 2.41 -7.78
C GLN A 91 -9.55 2.24 -8.25
N ILE A 92 -9.14 1.02 -8.62
CA ILE A 92 -7.78 0.74 -9.12
C ILE A 92 -7.47 1.59 -10.35
N LYS A 93 -8.37 1.62 -11.35
CA LYS A 93 -8.17 2.43 -12.55
C LYS A 93 -8.03 3.91 -12.21
N LYS A 94 -8.87 4.41 -11.29
CA LYS A 94 -8.84 5.82 -10.87
C LYS A 94 -7.52 6.18 -10.16
N VAL A 95 -7.01 5.31 -9.28
CA VAL A 95 -5.68 5.49 -8.66
C VAL A 95 -4.59 5.54 -9.74
N GLN A 96 -4.62 4.66 -10.73
CA GLN A 96 -3.65 4.66 -11.82
C GLN A 96 -3.74 5.92 -12.69
N ASP A 97 -4.95 6.45 -12.90
CA ASP A 97 -5.17 7.72 -13.62
C ASP A 97 -4.59 8.91 -12.83
N TYR A 98 -4.71 8.90 -11.50
CA TYR A 98 -4.00 9.88 -10.64
C TYR A 98 -2.49 9.69 -10.72
N CYS A 99 -2.00 8.44 -10.72
CA CYS A 99 -0.58 8.17 -10.81
C CYS A 99 0.02 8.68 -12.13
N GLU A 100 -0.67 8.50 -13.25
CA GLU A 100 -0.25 9.04 -14.54
C GLU A 100 -0.09 10.56 -14.49
N LYS A 101 -1.04 11.26 -13.84
CA LYS A 101 -1.00 12.72 -13.72
C LYS A 101 0.13 13.22 -12.81
N VAL A 102 0.40 12.51 -11.71
CA VAL A 102 1.37 12.95 -10.68
C VAL A 102 2.80 12.50 -11.02
N TRP A 103 2.95 11.28 -11.52
CA TRP A 103 4.24 10.60 -11.69
C TRP A 103 4.61 10.35 -13.15
N GLY A 104 3.74 10.66 -14.11
CA GLY A 104 3.96 10.40 -15.54
C GLY A 104 3.88 8.90 -15.90
N THR A 105 3.35 8.07 -15.00
CA THR A 105 3.13 6.64 -15.25
C THR A 105 1.96 6.11 -14.44
N ARG A 106 1.15 5.25 -15.07
CA ARG A 106 0.03 4.54 -14.44
C ARG A 106 0.45 3.60 -13.32
N THR A 107 1.68 3.07 -13.38
CA THR A 107 2.16 2.04 -12.46
C THR A 107 3.54 2.42 -11.92
N PRO A 108 3.64 3.47 -11.09
CA PRO A 108 4.89 3.83 -10.44
C PRO A 108 5.39 2.65 -9.59
N THR A 109 6.71 2.59 -9.43
CA THR A 109 7.34 1.54 -8.64
C THR A 109 7.35 1.93 -7.16
N VAL A 110 6.72 1.10 -6.32
CA VAL A 110 6.79 1.21 -4.86
C VAL A 110 7.92 0.33 -4.36
N LEU A 111 8.88 0.94 -3.65
CA LEU A 111 9.98 0.25 -2.98
C LEU A 111 9.74 0.22 -1.47
N ASP A 112 9.70 -0.97 -0.89
CA ASP A 112 9.73 -1.18 0.56
C ASP A 112 10.99 -1.96 0.95
N ALA A 113 11.99 -1.26 1.48
CA ALA A 113 13.26 -1.86 1.92
C ALA A 113 13.18 -2.56 3.29
N PHE A 114 12.06 -2.42 4.00
CA PHE A 114 11.81 -2.99 5.33
C PHE A 114 10.45 -3.69 5.35
N ALA A 115 10.22 -4.52 4.33
CA ALA A 115 8.92 -5.07 4.01
C ALA A 115 8.38 -6.03 5.09
N GLY A 116 9.25 -6.64 5.89
CA GLY A 116 8.90 -7.60 6.92
C GLY A 116 8.01 -8.71 6.35
N GLY A 117 6.85 -8.89 6.96
CA GLY A 117 5.84 -9.85 6.51
C GLY A 117 5.08 -9.46 5.25
N GLY A 118 5.36 -8.31 4.62
CA GLY A 118 4.87 -7.91 3.30
C GLY A 118 3.63 -7.01 3.25
N SER A 119 3.14 -6.45 4.36
CA SER A 119 1.86 -5.71 4.38
C SER A 119 1.78 -4.56 3.36
N ILE A 120 2.77 -3.67 3.32
CA ILE A 120 2.83 -2.54 2.36
C ILE A 120 2.94 -3.03 0.91
N PRO A 121 3.89 -3.93 0.54
CA PRO A 121 3.99 -4.39 -0.84
C PRO A 121 2.74 -5.16 -1.31
N PHE A 122 2.06 -5.90 -0.43
CA PHE A 122 0.79 -6.55 -0.75
C PHE A 122 -0.32 -5.55 -1.07
N GLU A 123 -0.46 -4.48 -0.28
CA GLU A 123 -1.47 -3.44 -0.56
C GLU A 123 -1.13 -2.64 -1.81
N ALA A 124 0.14 -2.34 -2.08
CA ALA A 124 0.56 -1.71 -3.34
C ALA A 124 0.23 -2.60 -4.56
N ALA A 125 0.48 -3.91 -4.46
CA ALA A 125 0.14 -4.86 -5.50
C ALA A 125 -1.37 -4.98 -5.76
N ARG A 126 -2.22 -4.78 -4.73
CA ARG A 126 -3.70 -4.73 -4.89
C ARG A 126 -4.17 -3.59 -5.80
N TYR A 127 -3.40 -2.50 -5.90
CA TYR A 127 -3.65 -1.41 -6.86
C TYR A 127 -2.99 -1.63 -8.23
N GLY A 128 -2.40 -2.81 -8.46
CA GLY A 128 -1.76 -3.16 -9.74
C GLY A 128 -0.43 -2.45 -9.99
N LEU A 129 0.17 -1.85 -8.96
CA LEU A 129 1.43 -1.13 -9.02
C LEU A 129 2.62 -2.09 -9.20
N ASN A 130 3.75 -1.55 -9.66
CA ASN A 130 5.01 -2.28 -9.66
C ASN A 130 5.59 -2.23 -8.23
N VAL A 131 5.98 -3.38 -7.70
CA VAL A 131 6.41 -3.48 -6.29
C VAL A 131 7.76 -4.15 -6.20
N LEU A 132 8.70 -3.47 -5.54
CA LEU A 132 10.00 -3.97 -5.14
C LEU A 132 10.01 -4.04 -3.62
N ALA A 133 10.29 -5.22 -3.06
CA ALA A 133 10.33 -5.41 -1.63
C ALA A 133 11.60 -6.15 -1.21
N SER A 134 12.17 -5.72 -0.09
CA SER A 134 13.35 -6.31 0.54
C SER A 134 13.17 -6.33 2.06
N ASP A 135 13.90 -7.23 2.72
CA ASP A 135 14.07 -7.22 4.17
C ASP A 135 15.41 -7.88 4.50
N LEU A 136 16.09 -7.38 5.54
CA LEU A 136 17.35 -7.97 5.99
C LEU A 136 17.13 -9.30 6.72
N ASN A 137 15.96 -9.51 7.30
CA ASN A 137 15.66 -10.73 8.02
C ASN A 137 15.20 -11.84 7.04
N PRO A 138 15.93 -12.98 6.97
CA PRO A 138 15.58 -14.05 6.04
C PRO A 138 14.21 -14.68 6.33
N VAL A 139 13.76 -14.70 7.60
CA VAL A 139 12.42 -15.19 7.97
C VAL A 139 11.32 -14.28 7.43
N ALA A 140 11.53 -12.96 7.44
CA ALA A 140 10.62 -12.00 6.79
C ALA A 140 10.54 -12.29 5.28
N VAL A 141 11.70 -12.41 4.62
CA VAL A 141 11.76 -12.65 3.18
C VAL A 141 11.05 -13.96 2.80
N VAL A 142 11.26 -15.06 3.54
CA VAL A 142 10.59 -16.34 3.29
C VAL A 142 9.08 -16.23 3.55
N THR A 143 8.67 -15.58 4.65
CA THR A 143 7.26 -15.36 4.98
C THR A 143 6.56 -14.54 3.89
N MET A 144 7.20 -13.47 3.42
CA MET A 144 6.68 -12.64 2.34
C MET A 144 6.64 -13.41 1.03
N LYS A 145 7.67 -14.18 0.67
CA LYS A 145 7.69 -15.05 -0.52
C LYS A 145 6.50 -16.00 -0.56
N ALA A 146 6.28 -16.74 0.52
CA ALA A 146 5.20 -17.71 0.60
C ALA A 146 3.81 -17.04 0.56
N ALA A 147 3.68 -15.82 1.08
CA ALA A 147 2.45 -15.03 0.98
C ALA A 147 2.26 -14.34 -0.39
N ALA A 148 3.35 -14.09 -1.14
CA ALA A 148 3.35 -13.41 -2.45
C ALA A 148 3.07 -14.34 -3.64
N ASP A 149 3.20 -15.66 -3.48
CA ASP A 149 3.01 -16.63 -4.58
C ASP A 149 1.63 -16.49 -5.29
N PRO A 150 0.51 -16.19 -4.59
CA PRO A 150 -0.76 -15.86 -5.25
C PRO A 150 -0.78 -14.51 -5.99
N GLN A 151 0.21 -13.64 -5.78
CA GLN A 151 0.26 -12.24 -6.22
C GLN A 151 1.46 -12.02 -7.15
N ARG A 152 1.33 -12.49 -8.40
CA ARG A 152 2.36 -12.50 -9.49
C ARG A 152 3.04 -11.15 -9.83
N ARG A 153 2.71 -10.03 -9.19
CA ARG A 153 3.27 -8.69 -9.47
C ARG A 153 4.31 -8.21 -8.46
N ILE A 154 4.57 -8.95 -7.39
CA ILE A 154 5.58 -8.58 -6.39
C ILE A 154 6.92 -9.19 -6.79
N LYS A 155 7.90 -8.33 -7.08
CA LYS A 155 9.28 -8.76 -7.33
C LYS A 155 10.10 -8.52 -6.07
N LEU A 156 10.69 -9.59 -5.56
CA LEU A 156 11.58 -9.49 -4.41
C LEU A 156 12.99 -9.21 -4.88
N MET A 157 13.61 -8.20 -4.27
CA MET A 157 15.01 -7.91 -4.52
C MET A 157 15.85 -9.06 -3.96
N LYS A 158 16.67 -9.67 -4.83
CA LYS A 158 17.73 -10.57 -4.39
C LYS A 158 18.93 -9.70 -4.02
N VAL A 159 19.49 -9.93 -2.85
CA VAL A 159 20.84 -9.49 -2.54
C VAL A 159 21.74 -10.58 -3.09
N ASP A 160 22.33 -10.32 -4.26
CA ASP A 160 23.42 -11.15 -4.75
C ASP A 160 24.64 -10.83 -3.88
N ASN A 161 25.10 -11.81 -3.10
CA ASN A 161 26.36 -11.74 -2.34
C ASN A 161 27.55 -11.95 -3.27
#